data_AF-A0A059X6D8-F1
#
_entry.id   AF-A0A059X6D8-F1
#
_cell.length_a   1.000
_cell.length_b   1.000
_cell.length_c   1.000
_cell.angle_alpha   90.00
_cell.angle_beta   90.00
_cell.angle_gamma   90.00
#
_symmetry.space_group_name_H-M   'P 1'
#
loop_
_entity.id
_entity.type
_entity.pdbx_description
1 polymer ?
#
loop_
_entity_poly.entity_id
_entity_poly.type
_entity_poly.pdbx_seq_one_letter_code
_entity_poly.pdbx_strand_id
1 'polypeptide(L)'
;MIKTVLFFLISILTLSFSANASGMYFIQNRGQWEADVLFRTEVPGGFLFLKDHSLVYVFYDASKISAQHGRSTVASSLARLPDVNTVQAHGVEVQFQGAAAGIKHVAKSAVNTRFNYFLGDDKNTWASDVEGFEEVLYENIYPGIDMRIYMHQFTLKYEFIVHPKADASQISLKYEGASDLTLNEKGQAVINTPIGNFKEAEPYSFQEINRKAVEIQSKFTLTGGNILRFSLPKGYGRY
;
A
#
# COMPACT_ATOMS: atom_id res chain seq x y z
N MET A 1 -30.61 -5.56 17.33
CA MET A 1 -29.39 -4.85 17.76
C MET A 1 -28.47 -4.80 16.55
N ILE A 2 -28.45 -3.67 15.85
CA ILE A 2 -27.72 -3.53 14.58
C ILE A 2 -26.25 -3.23 14.93
N LYS A 3 -25.32 -4.01 14.36
CA LYS A 3 -23.89 -3.78 14.50
C LYS A 3 -23.47 -2.84 13.37
N THR A 4 -23.37 -1.54 13.66
CA THR A 4 -22.99 -0.52 12.68
C THR A 4 -21.46 -0.52 12.53
N VAL A 5 -20.97 -0.90 11.35
CA VAL A 5 -19.54 -0.88 11.02
C VAL A 5 -19.26 0.35 10.18
N LEU A 6 -18.26 1.14 10.58
CA LEU A 6 -17.79 2.29 9.83
C LEU A 6 -16.63 1.83 8.95
N PHE A 7 -16.73 2.11 7.66
CA PHE A 7 -15.68 1.83 6.68
C PHE A 7 -15.02 3.13 6.28
N PHE A 8 -13.70 3.12 6.30
CA PHE A 8 -12.85 4.15 5.77
C PHE A 8 -12.20 3.60 4.51
N LEU A 9 -12.38 4.24 3.36
CA LEU A 9 -11.74 3.86 2.09
C LEU A 9 -10.63 4.85 1.74
N ILE A 10 -9.40 4.33 1.59
CA ILE A 10 -8.29 5.03 0.96
C ILE A 10 -7.94 4.29 -0.31
N SER A 11 -7.95 5.03 -1.41
CA SER A 11 -7.39 4.57 -2.66
C SER A 11 -6.07 5.31 -2.88
N ILE A 12 -5.00 4.57 -3.12
CA ILE A 12 -3.82 5.17 -3.75
C ILE A 12 -4.18 5.37 -5.21
N LEU A 13 -4.06 6.61 -5.70
CA LEU A 13 -4.24 6.89 -7.12
C LEU A 13 -2.85 7.09 -7.74
N THR A 14 -2.28 6.02 -8.29
CA THR A 14 -1.09 6.11 -9.14
C THR A 14 -1.49 6.50 -10.57
N LEU A 15 -0.59 7.20 -11.28
CA LEU A 15 -0.74 7.59 -12.68
C LEU A 15 -1.31 6.46 -13.54
N SER A 16 -2.31 6.77 -14.35
CA SER A 16 -2.90 5.87 -15.34
C SER A 16 -1.86 5.47 -16.39
N PHE A 17 -1.23 4.31 -16.20
CA PHE A 17 -0.63 3.56 -17.30
C PHE A 17 -1.57 2.42 -17.65
N SER A 18 -2.13 2.44 -18.87
CA SER A 18 -2.81 1.27 -19.42
C SER A 18 -1.77 0.22 -19.80
N ALA A 19 -1.34 -0.55 -18.82
CA ALA A 19 -0.77 -1.88 -19.03
C ALA A 19 -1.81 -2.89 -18.57
N ASN A 20 -2.12 -3.88 -19.42
CA ASN A 20 -2.94 -5.02 -19.02
C ASN A 20 -2.18 -5.84 -17.97
N ALA A 21 -2.32 -5.50 -16.69
CA ALA A 21 -1.68 -6.21 -15.58
C ALA A 21 -2.58 -7.35 -15.09
N SER A 22 -2.57 -8.48 -15.79
CA SER A 22 -3.03 -9.72 -15.15
C SER A 22 -2.06 -10.06 -14.00
N GLY A 23 -2.55 -10.17 -12.76
CA GLY A 23 -1.83 -10.85 -11.68
C GLY A 23 -1.07 -10.00 -10.64
N MET A 24 -1.61 -8.87 -10.17
CA MET A 24 -1.13 -8.29 -8.92
C MET A 24 -1.74 -9.04 -7.73
N TYR A 25 -0.91 -9.82 -7.05
CA TYR A 25 -1.28 -10.61 -5.88
C TYR A 25 -0.37 -10.27 -4.71
N PHE A 26 -0.87 -10.42 -3.50
CA PHE A 26 -0.04 -10.46 -2.30
C PHE A 26 0.63 -11.82 -2.23
N ILE A 27 1.92 -11.84 -2.55
CA ILE A 27 2.73 -13.04 -2.51
C ILE A 27 3.28 -13.20 -1.10
N GLN A 28 3.03 -14.36 -0.49
CA GLN A 28 3.51 -14.66 0.86
C GLN A 28 5.04 -14.75 0.90
N ASN A 29 5.65 -14.22 1.97
CA ASN A 29 7.06 -14.46 2.22
C ASN A 29 7.28 -15.89 2.77
N ARG A 30 8.07 -16.68 2.06
CA ARG A 30 8.55 -18.01 2.46
C ARG A 30 10.08 -18.05 2.60
N GLY A 31 10.72 -16.88 2.75
CA GLY A 31 12.16 -16.72 2.89
C GLY A 31 12.84 -16.03 1.71
N GLN A 32 12.09 -15.66 0.66
CA GLN A 32 12.64 -14.98 -0.50
C GLN A 32 12.94 -13.48 -0.28
N TRP A 33 12.42 -12.90 0.81
CA TRP A 33 12.70 -11.53 1.24
C TRP A 33 13.10 -11.49 2.71
N GLU A 34 13.40 -10.29 3.22
CA GLU A 34 13.73 -10.03 4.61
C GLU A 34 12.69 -10.62 5.56
N ALA A 35 13.14 -11.12 6.72
CA ALA A 35 12.32 -11.92 7.64
C ALA A 35 11.12 -11.16 8.24
N ASP A 36 11.14 -9.84 8.21
CA ASP A 36 10.08 -8.97 8.71
C ASP A 36 9.04 -8.60 7.63
N VAL A 37 9.23 -9.05 6.38
CA VAL A 37 8.23 -8.96 5.31
C VAL A 37 7.25 -10.11 5.44
N LEU A 38 5.96 -9.79 5.48
CA LEU A 38 4.87 -10.77 5.48
C LEU A 38 4.43 -11.11 4.06
N PHE A 39 4.23 -10.08 3.24
CA PHE A 39 3.82 -10.21 1.84
C PHE A 39 4.49 -9.14 0.96
N ARG A 40 4.58 -9.41 -0.33
CA ARG A 40 4.92 -8.40 -1.35
C ARG A 40 3.85 -8.38 -2.44
N THR A 41 3.52 -7.21 -2.96
CA THR A 41 2.73 -7.06 -4.19
C THR A 41 3.41 -6.06 -5.13
N GLU A 42 3.24 -6.25 -6.43
CA GLU A 42 3.56 -5.21 -7.41
C GLU A 42 2.59 -4.03 -7.28
N VAL A 43 3.07 -2.83 -7.57
CA VAL A 43 2.26 -1.61 -7.76
C VAL A 43 2.81 -0.84 -8.96
N PRO A 44 2.04 0.06 -9.60
CA PRO A 44 2.57 0.86 -10.69
C PRO A 44 3.85 1.63 -10.29
N GLY A 45 4.94 1.40 -11.02
CA GLY A 45 6.24 2.04 -10.77
C GLY A 45 7.09 1.42 -9.67
N GLY A 46 6.70 0.27 -9.10
CA GLY A 46 7.42 -0.32 -7.98
C GLY A 46 6.75 -1.53 -7.36
N PHE A 47 6.95 -1.72 -6.08
CA PHE A 47 6.30 -2.76 -5.30
C PHE A 47 6.01 -2.27 -3.87
N LEU A 48 5.14 -2.99 -3.18
CA LEU A 48 4.78 -2.76 -1.80
C LEU A 48 5.11 -3.99 -0.96
N PHE A 49 5.84 -3.80 0.13
CA PHE A 49 5.97 -4.78 1.20
C PHE A 49 4.94 -4.52 2.30
N LEU A 50 4.30 -5.59 2.75
CA LEU A 50 3.43 -5.63 3.92
C LEU A 50 4.25 -6.21 5.07
N LYS A 51 4.38 -5.46 6.16
CA LYS A 51 5.05 -5.86 7.41
C LYS A 51 4.03 -5.86 8.55
N ASP A 52 4.46 -6.28 9.74
CA ASP A 52 3.62 -6.31 10.95
C ASP A 52 3.05 -4.91 11.30
N HIS A 53 3.93 -3.90 11.46
CA HIS A 53 3.55 -2.53 11.86
C HIS A 53 3.75 -1.47 10.79
N SER A 54 4.02 -1.85 9.55
CA SER A 54 4.24 -0.89 8.47
C SER A 54 3.97 -1.45 7.08
N LEU A 55 3.83 -0.54 6.13
CA LEU A 55 3.89 -0.81 4.69
C LEU A 55 5.12 -0.12 4.12
N VAL A 56 5.89 -0.77 3.24
CA VAL A 56 7.04 -0.14 2.57
C VAL A 56 6.78 -0.07 1.08
N TYR A 57 6.55 1.14 0.58
CA TYR A 57 6.51 1.43 -0.84
C TYR A 57 7.94 1.58 -1.35
N VAL A 58 8.29 0.84 -2.40
CA VAL A 58 9.56 1.03 -3.11
C VAL A 58 9.24 1.38 -4.54
N PHE A 59 9.60 2.59 -4.95
CA PHE A 59 9.43 3.06 -6.32
C PHE A 59 10.77 3.14 -7.04
N TYR A 60 10.72 2.98 -8.36
CA TYR A 60 11.85 3.14 -9.26
C TYR A 60 11.69 4.40 -10.11
N ASP A 61 12.80 4.96 -10.57
CA ASP A 61 12.79 6.02 -11.58
C ASP A 61 12.30 5.47 -12.95
N ALA A 62 10.98 5.58 -13.17
CA ALA A 62 10.30 5.07 -14.36
C ALA A 62 10.80 5.72 -15.68
N SER A 63 11.36 6.93 -15.63
CA SER A 63 11.84 7.63 -16.82
C SER A 63 13.04 6.92 -17.46
N LYS A 64 13.89 6.28 -16.63
CA LYS A 64 15.05 5.51 -17.09
C LYS A 64 14.68 4.11 -17.58
N ILE A 65 13.66 3.49 -17.00
CA ILE A 65 13.16 2.17 -17.43
C ILE A 65 12.52 2.27 -18.83
N SER A 66 11.69 3.30 -19.08
CA SER A 66 11.07 3.52 -20.40
C SER A 66 12.10 3.79 -21.50
N ALA A 67 13.16 4.54 -21.19
CA ALA A 67 14.27 4.81 -22.12
C ALA A 67 15.07 3.54 -22.51
N GLN A 68 15.04 2.49 -21.69
CA GLN A 68 15.68 1.20 -21.98
C GLN A 68 14.79 0.29 -22.85
N HIS A 69 13.46 0.29 -22.65
CA HIS A 69 12.53 -0.51 -23.46
C HIS A 69 12.32 0.03 -24.89
N GLY A 70 12.59 1.31 -25.14
CA GLY A 70 12.52 1.91 -26.49
C GLY A 70 13.70 1.57 -27.43
N ARG A 71 14.71 0.82 -26.96
CA ARG A 71 15.95 0.49 -27.71
C ARG A 71 16.03 -0.96 -28.20
N SER A 72 14.89 -1.59 -28.47
CA SER A 72 14.86 -2.92 -29.09
C SER A 72 14.44 -2.84 -30.56
N THR A 73 15.26 -2.23 -31.41
CA THR A 73 15.53 -2.74 -32.76
C THR A 73 16.86 -2.15 -33.23
N VAL A 74 17.68 -2.97 -33.89
CA VAL A 74 18.97 -2.65 -34.51
C VAL A 74 20.19 -2.65 -33.58
N ALA A 75 20.88 -3.79 -33.61
CA ALA A 75 22.26 -3.93 -33.18
C ALA A 75 23.18 -2.91 -33.86
N SER A 76 23.93 -2.13 -33.08
CA SER A 76 25.19 -1.57 -33.55
C SER A 76 26.23 -1.66 -32.42
N SER A 77 27.32 -2.36 -32.72
CA SER A 77 28.44 -2.69 -31.84
C SER A 77 29.35 -1.49 -31.51
N LEU A 78 28.85 -0.26 -31.61
CA LEU A 78 29.63 0.97 -31.42
C LEU A 78 28.81 2.05 -30.69
N ALA A 79 28.33 1.75 -29.48
CA ALA A 79 27.83 2.76 -28.55
C ALA A 79 28.01 2.31 -27.11
N ARG A 80 29.25 2.34 -26.58
CA ARG A 80 29.45 2.46 -25.13
C ARG A 80 29.06 3.88 -24.73
N LEU A 81 27.75 4.11 -24.59
CA LEU A 81 27.22 5.23 -23.83
C LEU A 81 27.53 5.00 -22.34
N PRO A 82 27.64 6.07 -21.53
CA PRO A 82 28.05 5.97 -20.14
C PRO A 82 27.13 5.00 -19.39
N ASP A 83 27.74 4.26 -18.47
CA ASP A 83 27.18 3.24 -17.62
C ASP A 83 25.86 3.70 -16.95
N VAL A 84 24.70 3.37 -17.53
CA VAL A 84 23.38 3.57 -16.89
C VAL A 84 22.91 2.25 -16.28
N ASN A 85 23.81 1.55 -15.59
CA ASN A 85 23.50 0.26 -14.94
C ASN A 85 22.78 0.40 -13.59
N THR A 86 22.47 1.62 -13.14
CA THR A 86 21.76 1.84 -11.87
C THR A 86 20.44 2.56 -12.09
N VAL A 87 19.34 1.85 -11.92
CA VAL A 87 18.01 2.44 -11.73
C VAL A 87 17.93 2.94 -10.29
N GLN A 88 17.66 4.24 -10.10
CA GLN A 88 17.45 4.76 -8.76
C GLN A 88 16.12 4.24 -8.22
N ALA A 89 16.14 3.80 -6.97
CA ALA A 89 14.96 3.38 -6.23
C ALA A 89 14.88 4.18 -4.92
N HIS A 90 13.67 4.39 -4.43
CA HIS A 90 13.44 5.07 -3.16
C HIS A 90 12.33 4.37 -2.39
N GLY A 91 12.59 4.13 -1.10
CA GLY A 91 11.66 3.52 -0.16
C GLY A 91 10.94 4.57 0.69
N VAL A 92 9.63 4.41 0.87
CA VAL A 92 8.85 5.14 1.88
C VAL A 92 8.14 4.13 2.76
N GLU A 93 8.42 4.17 4.06
CA GLU A 93 7.77 3.33 5.06
C GLU A 93 6.60 4.09 5.71
N VAL A 94 5.40 3.53 5.57
CA VAL A 94 4.18 3.99 6.23
C VAL A 94 4.03 3.20 7.53
N GLN A 95 4.42 3.80 8.64
CA GLN A 95 4.36 3.19 9.97
C GLN A 95 2.99 3.41 10.61
N PHE A 96 2.39 2.34 11.13
CA PHE A 96 1.14 2.39 11.88
C PHE A 96 1.40 2.83 13.33
N GLN A 97 1.52 4.13 13.56
CA GLN A 97 1.87 4.65 14.89
C GLN A 97 0.80 4.32 15.92
N GLY A 98 1.22 3.73 17.04
CA GLY A 98 0.31 3.34 18.12
C GLY A 98 -0.50 2.08 17.83
N ALA A 99 -0.15 1.33 16.78
CA ALA A 99 -0.78 0.05 16.48
C ALA A 99 -0.52 -0.99 17.59
N ALA A 100 -1.42 -1.97 17.68
CA ALA A 100 -1.37 -3.00 18.72
C ALA A 100 -0.12 -3.89 18.58
N ALA A 101 0.40 -4.42 19.69
CA ALA A 101 1.59 -5.28 19.66
C ALA A 101 1.34 -6.69 19.08
N GLY A 102 0.08 -7.14 19.02
CA GLY A 102 -0.30 -8.48 18.57
C GLY A 102 -1.30 -8.41 17.42
N ILE A 103 -0.91 -7.79 16.31
CA ILE A 103 -1.74 -7.71 15.10
C ILE A 103 -1.86 -9.11 14.50
N LYS A 104 -3.07 -9.52 14.15
CA LYS A 104 -3.29 -10.80 13.47
C LYS A 104 -3.46 -10.56 11.97
N HIS A 105 -2.67 -11.27 11.18
CA HIS A 105 -2.65 -11.16 9.72
C HIS A 105 -3.38 -12.35 9.11
N VAL A 106 -4.38 -12.07 8.28
CA VAL A 106 -5.18 -13.11 7.61
C VAL A 106 -5.15 -12.84 6.11
N ALA A 107 -4.45 -13.71 5.37
CA ALA A 107 -4.49 -13.71 3.92
C ALA A 107 -5.80 -14.35 3.43
N LYS A 108 -6.44 -13.77 2.43
CA LYS A 108 -7.75 -14.18 1.91
C LYS A 108 -7.73 -14.31 0.40
N SER A 109 -8.69 -15.08 -0.11
CA SER A 109 -8.84 -15.33 -1.55
C SER A 109 -7.54 -15.83 -2.17
N ALA A 110 -7.08 -17.00 -1.71
CA ALA A 110 -5.90 -17.65 -2.28
C ALA A 110 -6.13 -17.94 -3.76
N VAL A 111 -5.11 -17.72 -4.58
CA VAL A 111 -5.18 -17.97 -6.02
C VAL A 111 -4.52 -19.29 -6.39
N ASN A 112 -5.02 -19.92 -7.45
CA ASN A 112 -4.50 -21.20 -7.94
C ASN A 112 -3.10 -21.08 -8.58
N THR A 113 -2.71 -19.87 -8.99
CA THR A 113 -1.38 -19.61 -9.54
C THR A 113 -0.32 -19.78 -8.47
N ARG A 114 0.76 -20.48 -8.81
CA ARG A 114 1.91 -20.70 -7.94
C ARG A 114 3.12 -19.91 -8.42
N PHE A 115 3.89 -19.40 -7.48
CA PHE A 115 5.02 -18.51 -7.75
C PHE A 115 6.33 -19.15 -7.30
N ASN A 116 7.38 -18.95 -8.09
CA ASN A 116 8.71 -19.48 -7.81
C ASN A 116 9.73 -18.34 -7.93
N TYR A 117 10.58 -18.23 -6.91
CA TYR A 117 11.56 -17.17 -6.73
C TYR A 117 12.94 -17.82 -6.57
N PHE A 118 13.85 -17.51 -7.48
CA PHE A 118 15.25 -17.95 -7.46
C PHE A 118 16.12 -16.69 -7.49
N LEU A 119 16.13 -15.96 -6.37
CA LEU A 119 16.70 -14.62 -6.28
C LEU A 119 18.18 -14.67 -5.90
N GLY A 120 19.06 -14.32 -6.84
CA GLY A 120 20.50 -14.33 -6.63
C GLY A 120 21.10 -15.74 -6.48
N ASP A 121 22.35 -15.81 -6.04
CA ASP A 121 23.12 -17.06 -5.98
C ASP A 121 22.92 -17.84 -4.67
N ASP A 122 22.39 -17.19 -3.62
CA ASP A 122 22.10 -17.85 -2.35
C ASP A 122 20.80 -18.67 -2.44
N LYS A 123 20.93 -20.00 -2.42
CA LYS A 123 19.78 -20.89 -2.48
C LYS A 123 18.86 -20.82 -1.26
N ASN A 124 19.32 -20.24 -0.15
CA ASN A 124 18.50 -20.09 1.05
C ASN A 124 17.43 -19.00 0.89
N THR A 125 17.57 -18.10 -0.08
CA THR A 125 16.57 -17.09 -0.43
C THR A 125 15.67 -17.55 -1.60
N TRP A 126 15.84 -18.79 -2.05
CA TRP A 126 14.99 -19.36 -3.08
C TRP A 126 13.71 -19.92 -2.44
N ALA A 127 12.58 -19.70 -3.09
CA ALA A 127 11.28 -20.19 -2.66
C ALA A 127 10.49 -20.72 -3.85
N SER A 128 9.93 -21.91 -3.74
CA SER A 128 9.08 -22.53 -4.76
C SER A 128 7.69 -22.83 -4.20
N ASP A 129 6.71 -22.97 -5.09
CA ASP A 129 5.30 -23.23 -4.72
C ASP A 129 4.80 -22.22 -3.66
N VAL A 130 5.09 -20.93 -3.92
CA VAL A 130 4.64 -19.83 -3.07
C VAL A 130 3.21 -19.47 -3.45
N GLU A 131 2.38 -19.26 -2.42
CA GLU A 131 0.98 -18.88 -2.59
C GLU A 131 0.82 -17.37 -2.83
N GLY A 132 -0.16 -17.02 -3.64
CA GLY A 132 -0.63 -15.65 -3.83
C GLY A 132 -2.05 -15.46 -3.30
N PHE A 133 -2.36 -14.25 -2.88
CA PHE A 133 -3.64 -13.87 -2.30
C PHE A 133 -4.15 -12.56 -2.91
N GLU A 134 -5.46 -12.36 -2.95
CA GLU A 134 -6.05 -11.10 -3.46
C GLU A 134 -6.28 -10.05 -2.35
N GLU A 135 -6.21 -10.47 -1.09
CA GLU A 135 -6.47 -9.63 0.07
C GLU A 135 -5.64 -10.07 1.29
N VAL A 136 -5.21 -9.10 2.09
CA VAL A 136 -4.67 -9.30 3.44
C VAL A 136 -5.47 -8.47 4.44
N LEU A 137 -5.87 -9.07 5.55
CA LEU A 137 -6.56 -8.42 6.65
C LEU A 137 -5.63 -8.34 7.87
N TYR A 138 -5.44 -7.13 8.38
CA TYR A 138 -4.79 -6.82 9.64
C TYR A 138 -5.89 -6.65 10.69
N GLU A 139 -6.17 -7.70 11.44
CA GLU A 139 -7.18 -7.69 12.50
C GLU A 139 -6.65 -6.97 13.74
N ASN A 140 -7.47 -6.06 14.28
CA ASN A 140 -7.19 -5.30 15.49
C ASN A 140 -5.84 -4.56 15.43
N ILE A 141 -5.53 -3.96 14.27
CA ILE A 141 -4.37 -3.08 14.06
C ILE A 141 -4.37 -1.92 15.06
N TYR A 142 -5.56 -1.41 15.39
CA TYR A 142 -5.82 -0.61 16.59
C TYR A 142 -6.97 -1.27 17.37
N PRO A 143 -7.15 -0.98 18.67
CA PRO A 143 -8.25 -1.53 19.46
C PRO A 143 -9.63 -1.35 18.78
N GLY A 144 -10.20 -2.44 18.29
CA GLY A 144 -11.49 -2.44 17.58
C GLY A 144 -11.44 -1.86 16.16
N ILE A 145 -10.27 -1.78 15.53
CA ILE A 145 -10.10 -1.34 14.14
C ILE A 145 -9.29 -2.39 13.40
N ASP A 146 -9.82 -2.85 12.27
CA ASP A 146 -9.07 -3.68 11.32
C ASP A 146 -8.59 -2.84 10.14
N MET A 147 -7.54 -3.28 9.45
CA MET A 147 -7.16 -2.75 8.14
C MET A 147 -7.23 -3.86 7.10
N ARG A 148 -8.01 -3.63 6.05
CA ARG A 148 -8.12 -4.53 4.90
C ARG A 148 -7.36 -3.93 3.74
N ILE A 149 -6.44 -4.68 3.14
CA ILE A 149 -5.68 -4.26 1.96
C ILE A 149 -5.91 -5.27 0.84
N TYR A 150 -6.32 -4.79 -0.33
CA TYR A 150 -6.80 -5.63 -1.43
C TYR A 150 -6.58 -4.98 -2.79
N MET A 151 -6.67 -5.78 -3.84
CA MET A 151 -6.63 -5.29 -5.22
C MET A 151 -8.04 -5.08 -5.76
N HIS A 152 -8.28 -3.94 -6.39
CA HIS A 152 -9.54 -3.65 -7.08
C HIS A 152 -9.27 -3.01 -8.42
N GLN A 153 -9.70 -3.66 -9.51
CA GLN A 153 -9.48 -3.18 -10.89
C GLN A 153 -8.01 -2.78 -11.12
N PHE A 154 -7.08 -3.63 -10.69
CA PHE A 154 -5.63 -3.40 -10.81
C PHE A 154 -5.12 -2.15 -10.07
N THR A 155 -5.87 -1.70 -9.07
CA THR A 155 -5.45 -0.63 -8.16
C THR A 155 -5.38 -1.18 -6.74
N LEU A 156 -4.29 -0.88 -6.04
CA LEU A 156 -4.17 -1.17 -4.62
C LEU A 156 -5.14 -0.28 -3.84
N LYS A 157 -5.96 -0.91 -3.00
CA LYS A 157 -6.84 -0.22 -2.06
C LYS A 157 -6.59 -0.72 -0.65
N TYR A 158 -6.76 0.16 0.32
CA TYR A 158 -6.86 -0.25 1.70
C TYR A 158 -7.96 0.51 2.43
N GLU A 159 -8.55 -0.18 3.40
CA GLU A 159 -9.69 0.30 4.16
C GLU A 159 -9.46 0.08 5.64
N PHE A 160 -9.81 1.07 6.48
CA PHE A 160 -9.92 0.85 7.92
C PHE A 160 -11.38 0.53 8.27
N ILE A 161 -11.57 -0.59 8.94
CA ILE A 161 -12.88 -1.07 9.40
C ILE A 161 -12.96 -0.75 10.88
N VAL A 162 -13.70 0.31 11.21
CA VAL A 162 -13.89 0.78 12.58
C VAL A 162 -15.13 0.10 13.15
N HIS A 163 -14.91 -0.84 14.07
CA HIS A 163 -16.00 -1.57 14.73
C HIS A 163 -16.77 -0.66 15.70
N PRO A 164 -18.02 -1.03 16.06
CA PRO A 164 -18.79 -0.27 17.04
C PRO A 164 -17.98 0.08 18.28
N LYS A 165 -18.03 1.35 18.69
CA LYS A 165 -17.33 1.93 19.88
C LYS A 165 -15.81 2.06 19.75
N ALA A 166 -15.19 1.66 18.65
CA ALA A 166 -13.78 1.92 18.42
C ALA A 166 -13.54 3.41 18.10
N ASP A 167 -12.35 3.91 18.46
CA ASP A 167 -11.98 5.31 18.25
C ASP A 167 -11.10 5.45 17.01
N ALA A 168 -11.69 5.87 15.89
CA ALA A 168 -10.99 6.11 14.63
C ALA A 168 -9.89 7.19 14.74
N SER A 169 -9.88 8.03 15.78
CA SER A 169 -8.80 9.01 15.98
C SER A 169 -7.46 8.36 16.34
N GLN A 170 -7.46 7.07 16.68
CA GLN A 170 -6.25 6.27 16.91
C GLN A 170 -5.45 6.02 15.62
N ILE A 171 -6.10 6.09 14.45
CA ILE A 171 -5.44 5.81 13.18
C ILE A 171 -4.45 6.94 12.86
N SER A 172 -3.16 6.60 12.87
CA SER A 172 -2.04 7.54 12.73
C SER A 172 -0.94 6.93 11.87
N LEU A 173 -0.71 7.50 10.68
CA LEU A 173 0.21 6.96 9.69
C LEU A 173 1.43 7.89 9.56
N LYS A 174 2.62 7.38 9.87
CA LYS A 174 3.87 8.15 9.74
C LYS A 174 4.62 7.73 8.49
N TYR A 175 4.99 8.70 7.65
CA TYR A 175 5.71 8.47 6.40
C TYR A 175 7.20 8.74 6.59
N GLU A 176 7.95 7.67 6.86
CA GLU A 176 9.40 7.68 6.96
C GLU A 176 10.05 7.50 5.58
N GLY A 177 11.13 8.23 5.34
CA GLY A 177 11.79 8.28 4.02
C GLY A 177 11.14 9.25 3.02
N ALA A 178 9.99 9.85 3.33
CA ALA A 178 9.46 10.97 2.55
C ALA A 178 10.27 12.25 2.80
N SER A 179 10.57 13.01 1.75
CA SER A 179 11.18 14.34 1.87
C SER A 179 10.22 15.34 2.51
N ASP A 180 8.93 15.21 2.18
CA ASP A 180 7.87 16.06 2.71
C ASP A 180 6.49 15.37 2.53
N LEU A 181 5.55 15.71 3.41
CA LEU A 181 4.17 15.25 3.36
C LEU A 181 3.22 16.45 3.45
N THR A 182 2.44 16.69 2.40
CA THR A 182 1.53 17.86 2.31
C THR A 182 0.11 17.45 1.94
N LEU A 183 -0.85 18.36 2.14
CA LEU A 183 -2.21 18.22 1.61
C LEU A 183 -2.40 19.19 0.46
N ASN A 184 -2.96 18.72 -0.65
CA ASN A 184 -3.31 19.58 -1.78
C ASN A 184 -4.74 20.12 -1.67
N GLU A 185 -5.13 20.99 -2.61
CA GLU A 185 -6.47 21.60 -2.66
C GLU A 185 -7.63 20.60 -2.79
N LYS A 186 -7.34 19.37 -3.25
CA LYS A 186 -8.30 18.26 -3.37
C LYS A 186 -8.35 17.38 -2.12
N GLY A 187 -7.74 17.79 -1.01
CA GLY A 187 -7.69 17.03 0.22
C GLY A 187 -6.85 15.74 0.15
N GLN A 188 -6.06 15.55 -0.90
CA GLN A 188 -5.18 14.39 -1.06
C GLN A 188 -3.89 14.60 -0.28
N ALA A 189 -3.36 13.52 0.32
CA ALA A 189 -2.01 13.55 0.86
C ALA A 189 -0.99 13.36 -0.27
N VAL A 190 -0.01 14.26 -0.35
CA VAL A 190 1.07 14.23 -1.35
C VAL A 190 2.37 13.87 -0.64
N ILE A 191 2.89 12.69 -0.95
CA ILE A 191 4.13 12.16 -0.40
C ILE A 191 5.24 12.47 -1.39
N ASN A 192 6.14 13.37 -1.03
CA ASN A 192 7.25 13.78 -1.88
C ASN A 192 8.50 12.94 -1.59
N THR A 193 9.17 12.50 -2.64
CA THR A 193 10.45 11.76 -2.57
C THR A 193 11.44 12.34 -3.58
N PRO A 194 12.74 12.02 -3.46
CA PRO A 194 13.75 12.47 -4.43
C PRO A 194 13.50 12.00 -5.87
N ILE A 195 12.75 10.91 -6.07
CA ILE A 195 12.52 10.31 -7.39
C ILE A 195 11.10 10.54 -7.93
N GLY A 196 10.30 11.38 -7.25
CA GLY A 196 8.92 11.67 -7.64
C GLY A 196 7.99 11.78 -6.43
N ASN A 197 6.69 11.97 -6.69
CA ASN A 197 5.66 11.95 -5.66
C ASN A 197 4.59 10.91 -5.96
N PHE A 198 3.96 10.42 -4.92
CA PHE A 198 2.72 9.65 -5.01
C PHE A 198 1.68 10.24 -4.06
N LYS A 199 0.42 9.85 -4.23
CA LYS A 199 -0.71 10.47 -3.54
C LYS A 199 -1.67 9.45 -2.96
N GLU A 200 -2.12 9.74 -1.75
CA GLU A 200 -3.30 9.12 -1.16
C GLU A 200 -4.54 9.95 -1.55
N ALA A 201 -5.57 9.29 -2.07
CA ALA A 201 -6.84 9.97 -2.32
C ALA A 201 -7.45 10.50 -1.01
N GLU A 202 -8.29 11.53 -1.13
CA GLU A 202 -8.98 12.06 0.04
C GLU A 202 -9.80 10.97 0.76
N PRO A 203 -9.97 11.10 2.08
CA PRO A 203 -10.80 10.20 2.88
C PRO A 203 -12.22 10.02 2.36
N TYR A 204 -12.63 8.79 2.05
CA TYR A 204 -14.04 8.46 1.92
C TYR A 204 -14.49 7.58 3.09
N SER A 205 -15.36 8.11 3.95
CA SER A 205 -15.89 7.37 5.11
C SER A 205 -17.40 7.17 5.00
N PHE A 206 -17.89 6.01 5.38
CA PHE A 206 -19.33 5.75 5.42
C PHE A 206 -19.72 4.71 6.49
N GLN A 207 -20.96 4.81 6.95
CA GLN A 207 -21.60 3.80 7.79
C GLN A 207 -22.63 3.01 7.01
N GLU A 208 -22.68 1.71 7.26
CA GLU A 208 -23.80 0.92 6.79
C GLU A 208 -24.96 0.99 7.80
N ILE A 209 -26.03 1.69 7.42
CA ILE A 209 -27.28 1.79 8.21
C ILE A 209 -28.41 1.22 7.36
N ASN A 210 -29.09 0.18 7.85
CA ASN A 210 -30.16 -0.50 7.12
C ASN A 210 -29.75 -0.93 5.69
N ARG A 211 -28.54 -1.48 5.54
CA ARG A 211 -27.93 -1.89 4.25
C ARG A 211 -27.72 -0.75 3.25
N LYS A 212 -27.70 0.51 3.71
CA LYS A 212 -27.37 1.68 2.90
C LYS A 212 -26.11 2.33 3.43
N ALA A 213 -25.22 2.70 2.52
CA ALA A 213 -24.07 3.54 2.84
C ALA A 213 -24.57 4.96 3.16
N VAL A 214 -24.31 5.41 4.38
CA VAL A 214 -24.51 6.78 4.85
C VAL A 214 -23.14 7.40 5.00
N GLU A 215 -22.82 8.33 4.12
CA GLU A 215 -21.52 8.99 4.10
C GLU A 215 -21.27 9.78 5.39
N ILE A 216 -20.03 9.74 5.85
CA ILE A 216 -19.52 10.53 6.96
C ILE A 216 -18.43 11.42 6.41
N GLN A 217 -18.60 12.73 6.59
CA GLN A 217 -17.58 13.67 6.18
C GLN A 217 -16.26 13.33 6.87
N SER A 218 -15.21 13.12 6.09
CA SER A 218 -13.87 12.85 6.60
C SER A 218 -12.85 13.67 5.86
N LYS A 219 -11.75 14.00 6.52
CA LYS A 219 -10.60 14.69 5.91
C LYS A 219 -9.30 14.28 6.55
N PHE A 220 -8.22 14.40 5.80
CA PHE A 220 -6.90 14.24 6.35
C PHE A 220 -6.53 15.46 7.20
N THR A 221 -5.73 15.21 8.22
CA THR A 221 -5.00 16.25 8.94
C THR A 221 -3.55 15.83 9.06
N LEU A 222 -2.65 16.81 9.00
CA LEU A 222 -1.23 16.59 9.18
C LEU A 222 -0.82 17.05 10.57
N THR A 223 0.08 16.30 11.19
CA THR A 223 0.82 16.73 12.38
C THR A 223 2.32 16.63 12.11
N GLY A 224 3.13 17.29 12.94
CA GLY A 224 4.58 17.37 12.72
C GLY A 224 5.24 15.99 12.57
N GLY A 225 6.30 15.91 11.77
CA GLY A 225 7.06 14.68 11.53
C GLY A 225 6.43 13.73 10.51
N ASN A 226 5.80 14.27 9.45
CA ASN A 226 5.16 13.51 8.36
C ASN A 226 4.10 12.51 8.85
N ILE A 227 3.26 12.95 9.80
CA ILE A 227 2.20 12.11 10.37
C ILE A 227 0.84 12.54 9.79
N LEU A 228 0.19 11.62 9.09
CA LEU A 228 -1.16 11.73 8.55
C LEU A 228 -2.18 11.13 9.52
N ARG A 229 -3.25 11.87 9.78
CA ARG A 229 -4.38 11.46 10.62
C ARG A 229 -5.71 11.71 9.93
N PHE A 230 -6.76 11.15 10.52
CA PHE A 230 -8.13 11.28 10.06
C PHE A 230 -8.93 12.19 10.99
N SER A 231 -9.71 13.09 10.41
CA SER A 231 -10.66 13.92 11.12
C SER A 231 -12.07 13.56 10.69
N LEU A 232 -12.87 13.12 11.66
CA LEU A 232 -14.29 12.80 11.52
C LEU A 232 -15.13 13.71 12.43
N PRO A 233 -16.42 13.97 12.10
CA PRO A 233 -17.32 14.77 12.93
C PRO A 233 -17.58 14.11 14.28
N LYS A 234 -17.72 14.90 15.35
CA LYS A 234 -18.03 14.38 16.69
C LYS A 234 -19.30 13.51 16.66
N GLY A 235 -19.23 12.34 17.30
CA GLY A 235 -20.38 11.44 17.42
C GLY A 235 -20.60 10.51 16.22
N TYR A 236 -19.63 10.39 15.31
CA TYR A 236 -19.62 9.29 14.33
C TYR A 236 -19.77 7.94 15.06
N GLY A 237 -20.66 7.06 14.58
CA GLY A 237 -20.84 5.71 15.16
C GLY A 237 -21.75 5.59 16.38
N ARG A 238 -22.57 6.62 16.65
CA ARG A 238 -23.56 6.62 17.73
C ARG A 238 -24.93 6.01 17.38
N TYR A 239 -25.10 5.48 16.17
CA TYR A 239 -26.39 5.01 15.65
C TYR A 239 -26.38 3.51 15.34
#